data_AF-R6BGD8-F1
#
_entry.id   AF-R6BGD8-F1
#
_cell.length_a   1.000
_cell.length_b   1.000
_cell.length_c   1.000
_cell.angle_alpha   90.00
_cell.angle_beta   90.00
_cell.angle_gamma   90.00
#
_symmetry.space_group_name_H-M   'P 1'
#
loop_
_entity.id
_entity.type
_entity.pdbx_description
1 polymer ?
#
loop_
_entity_poly.entity_id
_entity_poly.type
_entity_poly.pdbx_seq_one_letter_code
_entity_poly.pdbx_strand_id
1 'polypeptide(L)'
;MDELAQEVLDGKWGNGTDRKERLTAAGYDYSAVQAKVNALVKKLESTPVYYTVKSGDTLSGIAKKYGTTVSAIQKLNPTLIKNVNLILTGWKIRVK
;
A
#
# COMPACT_ATOMS: atom_id res chain seq x y z
N MET A 1 -13.20 -8.72 -15.72
CA MET A 1 -12.13 -9.26 -14.85
C MET A 1 -11.68 -8.28 -13.80
N ASP A 2 -11.38 -7.02 -14.14
CA ASP A 2 -10.94 -6.04 -13.13
C ASP A 2 -12.07 -5.67 -12.15
N GLU A 3 -13.32 -5.55 -12.62
CA GLU A 3 -14.51 -5.37 -11.77
C GLU A 3 -14.74 -6.57 -10.83
N LEU A 4 -14.64 -7.80 -11.35
CA LEU A 4 -14.78 -9.03 -10.58
C LEU A 4 -13.71 -9.16 -9.48
N ALA A 5 -12.46 -8.76 -9.77
CA ALA A 5 -11.41 -8.74 -8.77
C ALA A 5 -11.67 -7.70 -7.67
N GLN A 6 -12.27 -6.56 -8.02
CA GLN A 6 -12.71 -5.57 -7.02
C GLN A 6 -13.83 -6.13 -6.13
N GLU A 7 -14.82 -6.81 -6.70
CA GLU A 7 -15.88 -7.45 -5.91
C GLU A 7 -15.36 -8.51 -4.93
N VAL A 8 -14.32 -9.24 -5.34
CA VAL A 8 -13.64 -10.21 -4.47
C VAL A 8 -12.96 -9.49 -3.30
N LEU A 9 -12.34 -8.35 -3.55
CA LEU A 9 -11.74 -7.50 -2.51
C LEU A 9 -12.79 -6.89 -1.58
N ASP A 10 -13.96 -6.55 -2.11
CA ASP A 10 -15.11 -6.04 -1.35
C ASP A 10 -15.81 -7.15 -0.55
N GLY A 11 -15.32 -8.39 -0.63
CA GLY A 11 -15.81 -9.54 0.16
C GLY A 11 -17.07 -10.21 -0.37
N LYS A 12 -17.60 -9.80 -1.53
CA LYS A 12 -18.85 -10.34 -2.10
C LYS A 12 -18.76 -11.83 -2.45
N TRP A 13 -17.56 -12.33 -2.67
CA TRP A 13 -17.30 -13.71 -3.08
C TRP A 13 -16.88 -14.63 -1.92
N GLY A 14 -16.94 -14.21 -0.65
CA GLY A 14 -16.52 -15.05 0.48
C GLY A 14 -14.99 -15.22 0.57
N ASN A 15 -14.53 -16.19 1.37
CA ASN A 15 -13.10 -16.43 1.63
C ASN A 15 -12.67 -17.86 1.24
N GLY A 16 -11.38 -18.06 0.96
CA GLY A 16 -10.80 -19.38 0.73
C GLY A 16 -11.54 -20.22 -0.32
N THR A 17 -11.99 -21.40 0.10
CA THR A 17 -12.68 -22.38 -0.76
C THR A 17 -14.03 -21.86 -1.26
N ASP A 18 -14.83 -21.20 -0.42
CA ASP A 18 -16.15 -20.67 -0.79
C ASP A 18 -16.06 -19.73 -2.00
N ARG A 19 -15.00 -18.92 -2.04
CA ARG A 19 -14.73 -18.01 -3.15
C ARG A 19 -14.44 -18.74 -4.44
N LYS A 20 -13.59 -19.77 -4.35
CA LYS A 20 -13.26 -20.61 -5.51
C LYS A 20 -14.52 -21.26 -6.05
N GLU A 21 -15.34 -21.85 -5.18
CA GLU A 21 -16.58 -22.52 -5.56
C GLU A 21 -17.58 -21.56 -6.21
N ARG A 22 -17.81 -20.39 -5.61
CA ARG A 22 -18.73 -19.38 -6.16
C ARG A 22 -18.28 -18.86 -7.51
N LEU A 23 -17.00 -18.50 -7.65
CA LEU A 23 -16.45 -18.01 -8.92
C LEU A 23 -16.54 -19.07 -10.02
N THR A 24 -16.20 -20.32 -9.70
CA THR A 24 -16.31 -21.44 -10.66
C THR A 24 -17.76 -21.76 -11.01
N ALA A 25 -18.69 -21.76 -10.04
CA ALA A 25 -20.12 -21.98 -10.29
C ALA A 25 -20.74 -20.88 -11.15
N ALA A 26 -20.25 -19.65 -11.05
CA ALA A 26 -20.62 -18.53 -11.92
C ALA A 26 -19.93 -18.55 -13.30
N GLY A 27 -19.11 -19.58 -13.59
CA GLY A 27 -18.42 -19.74 -14.87
C GLY A 27 -17.14 -18.93 -15.02
N TYR A 28 -16.60 -18.35 -13.94
CA TYR A 28 -15.35 -17.61 -13.95
C TYR A 28 -14.13 -18.51 -13.67
N ASP A 29 -13.00 -18.15 -14.27
CA ASP A 29 -11.70 -18.74 -13.94
C ASP A 29 -11.15 -18.12 -12.63
N TYR A 30 -11.24 -18.90 -11.55
CA TYR A 30 -10.69 -18.52 -10.24
C TYR A 30 -9.24 -18.09 -10.30
N SER A 31 -8.39 -18.76 -11.09
CA SER A 31 -6.96 -18.48 -11.12
C SER A 31 -6.66 -17.11 -11.74
N ALA A 32 -7.34 -16.79 -12.83
CA ALA A 32 -7.26 -15.49 -13.49
C ALA A 32 -7.78 -14.37 -12.57
N VAL A 33 -8.90 -14.61 -11.87
CA VAL A 33 -9.47 -13.65 -10.91
C VAL A 33 -8.53 -13.44 -9.73
N GLN A 34 -7.99 -14.50 -9.14
CA GLN A 34 -7.06 -14.41 -8.01
C GLN A 34 -5.75 -13.72 -8.41
N ALA A 35 -5.24 -13.95 -9.63
CA ALA A 35 -4.08 -13.25 -10.14
C ALA A 35 -4.35 -11.74 -10.25
N LYS A 36 -5.55 -11.34 -10.71
CA LYS A 36 -5.96 -9.94 -10.76
C LYS A 36 -6.13 -9.33 -9.37
N VAL A 37 -6.73 -10.04 -8.43
CA VAL A 37 -6.82 -9.61 -7.03
C VAL A 37 -5.42 -9.36 -6.46
N ASN A 38 -4.50 -10.32 -6.63
CA ASN A 38 -3.12 -10.18 -6.15
C ASN A 38 -2.41 -8.99 -6.80
N ALA A 39 -2.62 -8.75 -8.09
CA ALA A 39 -2.05 -7.60 -8.80
C ALA A 39 -2.62 -6.27 -8.30
N LEU A 40 -3.93 -6.20 -8.05
CA LEU A 40 -4.59 -5.01 -7.51
C LEU A 40 -4.14 -4.71 -6.08
N VAL A 41 -4.09 -5.72 -5.20
CA VAL A 41 -3.57 -5.58 -3.83
C VAL A 41 -2.12 -5.10 -3.88
N LYS A 42 -1.27 -5.72 -4.69
CA LYS A 42 0.14 -5.30 -4.83
C LYS A 42 0.27 -3.85 -5.33
N LYS A 43 -0.58 -3.42 -6.26
CA LYS A 43 -0.62 -2.03 -6.74
C LYS A 43 -1.02 -1.06 -5.62
N LEU A 44 -2.03 -1.41 -4.82
CA LEU A 44 -2.46 -0.60 -3.68
C LEU A 44 -1.34 -0.48 -2.64
N GLU A 45 -0.67 -1.59 -2.30
CA GLU A 45 0.46 -1.61 -1.36
C GLU A 45 1.70 -0.85 -1.87
N SER A 46 1.91 -0.78 -3.19
CA SER A 46 3.08 -0.11 -3.79
C SER A 46 2.82 1.36 -4.16
N THR A 47 1.62 1.87 -3.90
CA THR A 47 1.30 3.28 -4.21
C THR A 47 2.09 4.19 -3.28
N PRO A 48 2.98 5.05 -3.81
CA PRO A 48 3.81 5.91 -2.98
C PRO A 48 2.96 6.84 -2.12
N VAL A 49 3.23 6.87 -0.82
CA VAL A 49 2.58 7.80 0.10
C VAL A 49 3.55 8.93 0.40
N TYR A 50 3.10 10.17 0.29
CA TYR A 50 3.89 11.35 0.58
C TYR A 50 3.34 12.11 1.78
N TYR A 51 4.23 12.76 2.51
CA TYR A 51 3.91 13.64 3.62
C TYR A 51 4.70 14.94 3.52
N THR A 52 4.05 16.05 3.83
CA THR A 52 4.71 17.36 3.95
C THR A 52 5.03 17.63 5.42
N VAL A 53 6.32 17.72 5.74
CA VAL A 53 6.83 17.99 7.09
C VAL A 53 6.28 19.31 7.62
N LYS A 54 5.79 19.31 8.86
CA LYS A 54 5.25 20.48 9.56
C LYS A 54 6.15 20.89 10.72
N SER A 55 5.96 22.10 11.23
CA SER A 55 6.69 22.58 12.40
C SER A 55 6.46 21.64 13.59
N GLY A 56 7.56 21.22 14.23
CA GLY A 56 7.54 20.27 15.35
C GLY A 56 7.53 18.78 14.97
N ASP A 57 7.46 18.43 13.68
CA ASP A 57 7.57 17.03 13.27
C ASP A 57 9.00 16.49 13.45
N THR A 58 9.08 15.19 13.74
CA THR A 58 10.32 14.41 13.71
C THR A 58 10.17 13.23 12.78
N LEU A 59 11.26 12.72 12.19
CA LEU A 59 11.19 11.53 11.34
C LEU A 59 10.66 10.31 12.09
N SER A 60 10.97 10.18 13.38
CA SER A 60 10.47 9.09 14.23
C SER A 60 8.96 9.19 14.45
N GLY A 61 8.44 10.39 14.71
CA GLY A 61 7.00 10.65 14.83
C GLY A 61 6.25 10.37 13.53
N ILE A 62 6.79 10.82 12.39
CA ILE A 62 6.24 10.55 11.06
C ILE A 62 6.28 9.04 10.77
N ALA A 63 7.40 8.37 11.02
CA ALA A 63 7.55 6.93 10.80
C ALA A 63 6.49 6.14 11.60
N LYS A 64 6.32 6.46 12.88
CA LYS A 64 5.29 5.85 13.73
C LYS A 64 3.88 6.09 13.18
N LYS A 65 3.57 7.32 12.78
CA LYS A 65 2.26 7.70 12.22
C LYS A 65 1.91 6.90 10.96
N TYR A 66 2.88 6.59 10.12
CA TYR A 66 2.67 5.83 8.89
C TYR A 66 2.93 4.33 9.05
N GLY A 67 3.30 3.84 10.24
CA GLY A 67 3.63 2.42 10.45
C GLY A 67 4.84 1.97 9.64
N THR A 68 5.86 2.81 9.54
CA THR A 68 7.13 2.54 8.84
C THR A 68 8.31 2.84 9.79
N THR A 69 9.55 2.80 9.27
CA THR A 69 10.75 3.12 10.05
C THR A 69 11.47 4.35 9.50
N VAL A 70 12.24 5.04 10.35
CA VAL A 70 13.08 6.16 9.92
C VAL A 70 14.03 5.75 8.80
N SER A 71 14.63 4.55 8.90
CA SER A 71 15.52 4.01 7.87
C SER A 71 14.78 3.78 6.55
N ALA A 72 13.55 3.26 6.58
CA ALA A 72 12.74 3.10 5.37
C ALA A 72 12.43 4.45 4.72
N ILE A 73 12.00 5.45 5.52
CA ILE A 73 11.78 6.82 5.02
C ILE A 73 13.07 7.38 4.40
N GLN A 74 14.22 7.22 5.05
CA GLN A 74 15.49 7.70 4.51
C GLN A 74 15.84 7.04 3.17
N LYS A 75 15.70 5.71 3.07
CA LYS A 75 15.94 4.95 1.83
C LYS A 75 15.03 5.37 0.69
N LEU A 76 13.79 5.78 0.99
CA LEU A 76 12.83 6.30 0.02
C LEU A 76 13.15 7.73 -0.42
N ASN A 77 13.97 8.47 0.33
CA ASN A 77 14.31 9.87 0.07
C ASN A 77 15.82 10.13 0.14
N PRO A 78 16.66 9.39 -0.61
CA PRO A 78 18.12 9.40 -0.42
C PRO A 78 18.75 10.76 -0.76
N THR A 79 18.12 11.54 -1.65
CA THR A 79 18.61 12.87 -2.06
C THR A 79 18.22 13.97 -1.09
N LEU A 80 17.08 13.83 -0.41
CA LEU A 80 16.50 14.84 0.48
C LEU A 80 16.93 14.62 1.93
N ILE A 81 16.94 13.37 2.42
CA ILE A 81 17.26 13.03 3.81
C ILE A 81 18.68 12.44 3.89
N LYS A 82 19.68 13.32 3.84
CA LYS A 82 21.09 12.93 4.02
C LYS A 82 21.46 12.75 5.50
N ASN A 83 20.81 13.51 6.38
CA ASN A 83 20.93 13.39 7.83
C ASN A 83 19.53 13.23 8.42
N VAL A 84 19.27 12.11 9.09
CA VAL A 84 17.97 11.77 9.69
C VAL A 84 17.53 12.73 10.79
N ASN A 85 18.46 13.45 11.40
CA ASN A 85 18.17 14.45 12.44
C ASN A 85 17.84 15.83 11.85
N LEU A 86 18.00 16.02 10.53
CA LEU A 86 17.76 17.28 9.85
C LEU A 86 16.63 17.10 8.83
N ILE A 87 15.41 17.44 9.23
CA ILE A 87 14.29 17.64 8.33
C ILE A 87 13.78 19.06 8.47
N LEU A 88 13.38 19.66 7.35
CA LEU A 88 12.85 21.02 7.34
C LEU A 88 11.36 21.00 7.07
N THR A 89 10.66 21.97 7.66
CA THR A 89 9.25 22.22 7.41
C THR A 89 9.02 22.51 5.92
N GLY A 90 7.94 21.95 5.35
CA GLY A 90 7.58 22.09 3.94
C GLY A 90 8.18 21.00 3.04
N TRP A 91 9.11 20.17 3.52
CA TRP A 91 9.63 19.06 2.74
C TRP A 91 8.55 18.03 2.43
N LYS A 92 8.36 17.72 1.15
CA LYS A 92 7.53 16.59 0.70
C LYS A 92 8.39 15.34 0.65
N ILE A 93 8.24 14.47 1.64
CA ILE A 93 8.98 13.21 1.77
C ILE A 93 8.08 12.02 1.45
N ARG A 94 8.64 10.97 0.84
CA ARG A 94 7.99 9.69 0.66
C ARG A 94 8.05 8.85 1.94
N VAL A 95 6.92 8.33 2.40
CA VAL A 95 6.82 7.55 3.65
C VAL A 95 6.47 6.07 3.44
N LYS A 96 5.92 5.72 2.27
CA LYS A 96 5.73 4.36 1.75
C LYS A 96 5.94 4.36 0.24
#